data_AF-A0A345Y2K8-F1
#
_entry.id   AF-A0A345Y2K8-F1
#
_cell.length_a   1.000
_cell.length_b   1.000
_cell.length_c   1.000
_cell.angle_alpha   90.00
_cell.angle_beta   90.00
_cell.angle_gamma   90.00
#
_symmetry.space_group_name_H-M   'P 1'
#
loop_
_entity.id
_entity.type
_entity.pdbx_description
1 polymer ?
#
loop_
_entity_poly.entity_id
_entity_poly.type
_entity_poly.pdbx_seq_one_letter_code
_entity_poly.pdbx_strand_id
1 'polypeptide(L)'
;MKRLFIALVALGCALPAFAQPDAYYSARPLERRIDQGVRAGQLNRHEAFRLTQMVRDYQRQRRDYLADGRLSGWERDRLQRRYDELSHRIRSARHDRQRDRPYHRPHDGDPSRPMPY
;
A
#
# COMPACT_ATOMS: atom_id res chain seq x y z
N MET A 1 30.21 17.84 -45.48
CA MET A 1 28.99 18.46 -46.09
C MET A 1 28.56 17.49 -47.21
N LYS A 2 27.38 16.87 -47.27
CA LYS A 2 26.01 17.20 -46.85
C LYS A 2 25.34 15.96 -46.22
N ARG A 3 24.40 16.24 -45.31
CA ARG A 3 23.60 15.30 -44.53
C ARG A 3 22.46 14.73 -45.38
N LEU A 4 22.35 13.41 -45.48
CA LEU A 4 21.16 12.72 -45.99
C LEU A 4 20.07 12.78 -44.92
N PHE A 5 19.10 13.67 -45.10
CA PHE A 5 17.88 13.69 -44.29
C PHE A 5 16.95 12.59 -44.79
N ILE A 6 16.91 11.47 -44.08
CA ILE A 6 15.82 10.50 -44.21
C ILE A 6 14.61 11.12 -43.52
N ALA A 7 13.69 11.63 -44.33
CA ALA A 7 12.34 11.96 -43.91
C ALA A 7 11.61 10.65 -43.56
N LEU A 8 11.52 10.34 -42.26
CA LEU A 8 10.69 9.24 -41.76
C LEU A 8 9.30 9.80 -41.48
N VAL A 9 8.45 9.77 -42.52
CA VAL A 9 7.01 9.95 -42.39
C VAL A 9 6.45 8.65 -41.81
N ALA A 10 6.36 8.57 -40.47
CA ALA A 10 5.54 7.58 -39.80
C ALA A 10 4.10 8.10 -39.76
N LEU A 11 3.35 7.75 -40.80
CA LEU A 11 1.91 7.95 -40.92
C LEU A 11 1.18 7.07 -39.89
N GLY A 12 0.45 7.72 -38.99
CA GLY A 12 -0.88 7.28 -38.55
C GLY A 12 -1.03 5.90 -37.90
N CYS A 13 -0.86 5.86 -36.58
CA CYS A 13 -1.85 5.21 -35.73
C CYS A 13 -1.86 5.94 -34.39
N ALA A 14 -2.66 7.00 -34.30
CA ALA A 14 -3.07 7.53 -33.01
C ALA A 14 -3.95 6.43 -32.38
N LEU A 15 -3.33 5.52 -31.62
CA LEU A 15 -4.07 4.73 -30.68
C LEU A 15 -4.89 5.73 -29.86
N PRO A 16 -6.20 5.53 -29.66
CA PRO A 16 -6.88 6.26 -28.61
C PRO A 16 -6.05 5.98 -27.35
N ALA A 17 -5.35 7.01 -26.87
CA ALA A 17 -4.79 7.01 -25.55
C ALA A 17 -6.00 7.08 -24.62
N PHE A 18 -6.68 5.95 -24.47
CA PHE A 18 -7.48 5.69 -23.30
C PHE A 18 -6.48 5.86 -22.16
N ALA A 19 -6.50 7.06 -21.56
CA ALA A 19 -5.74 7.35 -20.36
C ALA A 19 -5.97 6.16 -19.44
N GLN A 20 -4.94 5.37 -19.13
CA GLN A 20 -5.06 4.21 -18.24
C GLN A 20 -5.46 4.75 -16.86
N PRO A 21 -6.77 4.84 -16.52
CA PRO A 21 -7.21 5.56 -15.32
C PRO A 21 -6.95 4.72 -14.06
N ASP A 22 -6.55 3.47 -14.26
CA ASP A 22 -6.59 2.35 -13.36
C ASP A 22 -5.27 2.15 -12.57
N ALA A 23 -4.15 2.69 -13.07
CA ALA A 23 -2.86 2.60 -12.39
C ALA A 23 -2.83 3.39 -11.08
N TYR A 24 -3.48 4.56 -11.03
CA TYR A 24 -3.46 5.48 -9.88
C TYR A 24 -4.09 4.85 -8.63
N TYR A 25 -5.16 4.07 -8.80
CA TYR A 25 -5.91 3.44 -7.69
C TYR A 25 -5.46 2.00 -7.39
N SER A 26 -4.33 1.56 -7.92
CA SER A 26 -3.83 0.20 -7.70
C SER A 26 -3.56 -0.09 -6.22
N ALA A 27 -3.99 -1.25 -5.71
CA ALA A 27 -3.70 -1.64 -4.32
C ALA A 27 -2.33 -2.30 -4.14
N ARG A 28 -1.57 -2.55 -5.23
CA ARG A 28 -0.23 -3.17 -5.15
C ARG A 28 0.73 -2.45 -4.18
N PRO A 29 0.76 -1.10 -4.09
CA PRO A 29 1.59 -0.42 -3.09
C PRO A 29 1.17 -0.72 -1.66
N LEU A 30 -0.13 -0.91 -1.38
CA LEU A 30 -0.63 -1.27 -0.05
C LEU A 30 -0.22 -2.70 0.31
N GLU A 31 -0.40 -3.65 -0.61
CA GLU A 31 0.02 -5.06 -0.47
C GLU A 31 1.51 -5.15 -0.15
N ARG A 32 2.36 -4.48 -0.93
CA ARG A 32 3.82 -4.44 -0.70
C ARG A 32 4.19 -3.91 0.68
N ARG A 33 3.47 -2.92 1.20
CA ARG A 33 3.74 -2.36 2.54
C ARG A 33 3.35 -3.30 3.67
N ILE A 34 2.29 -4.08 3.47
CA ILE A 34 1.92 -5.15 4.40
C ILE A 34 3.01 -6.22 4.40
N ASP A 35 3.44 -6.68 3.22
CA ASP A 35 4.50 -7.70 3.09
C ASP A 35 5.82 -7.25 3.73
N GLN A 36 6.22 -6.00 3.46
CA GLN A 36 7.40 -5.40 4.10
C GLN A 36 7.24 -5.32 5.62
N GLY A 37 6.06 -4.95 6.11
CA GLY A 37 5.76 -4.91 7.54
C GLY A 37 5.87 -6.28 8.21
N VAL A 38 5.39 -7.35 7.55
CA VAL A 38 5.53 -8.73 8.04
C VAL A 38 7.00 -9.15 8.05
N ARG A 39 7.73 -8.94 6.94
CA ARG A 39 9.15 -9.30 6.83
C ARG A 39 10.04 -8.56 7.85
N ALA A 40 9.74 -7.29 8.11
CA ALA A 40 10.44 -6.49 9.10
C ALA A 40 10.02 -6.79 10.55
N GLY A 41 9.05 -7.68 10.76
CA GLY A 41 8.48 -7.98 12.08
C GLY A 41 7.69 -6.81 12.69
N GLN A 42 7.31 -5.82 11.88
CA GLN A 42 6.50 -4.66 12.26
C GLN A 42 5.00 -4.96 12.28
N LEU A 43 4.56 -6.04 11.64
CA LEU A 43 3.19 -6.53 11.66
C LEU A 43 3.15 -7.97 12.12
N ASN A 44 2.20 -8.31 13.00
CA ASN A 44 1.96 -9.70 13.36
C ASN A 44 1.06 -10.38 12.30
N ARG A 45 0.95 -11.71 12.37
CA ARG A 45 0.17 -12.48 11.39
C ARG A 45 -1.30 -12.05 11.37
N HIS A 46 -1.87 -11.70 12.52
CA HIS A 46 -3.27 -11.32 12.65
C HIS A 46 -3.55 -9.92 12.07
N GLU A 47 -2.69 -8.95 12.35
CA GLU A 47 -2.71 -7.60 11.77
C GLU A 47 -2.55 -7.67 10.26
N ALA A 48 -1.56 -8.42 9.78
CA ALA A 48 -1.33 -8.59 8.36
C ALA A 48 -2.54 -9.24 7.67
N PHE A 49 -3.15 -10.25 8.29
CA PHE A 49 -4.37 -10.86 7.77
C PHE A 49 -5.53 -9.85 7.68
N ARG A 50 -5.80 -9.10 8.75
CA ARG A 50 -6.86 -8.08 8.76
C ARG A 50 -6.62 -7.00 7.70
N LEU A 51 -5.40 -6.46 7.61
CA LEU A 51 -5.04 -5.45 6.62
C LEU A 51 -5.17 -6.00 5.19
N THR A 52 -4.79 -7.26 4.96
CA THR A 52 -4.92 -7.92 3.65
C THR A 52 -6.38 -8.07 3.24
N GLN A 53 -7.28 -8.43 4.17
CA GLN A 53 -8.72 -8.49 3.89
C GLN A 53 -9.25 -7.12 3.47
N MET A 54 -8.90 -6.06 4.21
CA MET A 54 -9.33 -4.70 3.86
C MET A 54 -8.83 -4.25 2.49
N VAL A 55 -7.59 -4.60 2.13
CA VAL A 55 -7.03 -4.32 0.80
C VAL A 55 -7.76 -5.12 -0.28
N ARG A 56 -8.11 -6.39 -0.03
CA ARG A 56 -8.92 -7.19 -0.96
C ARG A 56 -10.32 -6.59 -1.16
N ASP A 57 -10.93 -6.05 -0.12
CA ASP A 57 -12.24 -5.40 -0.20
C ASP A 57 -12.16 -4.12 -1.05
N TYR A 58 -11.10 -3.33 -0.86
CA TYR A 58 -10.81 -2.17 -1.72
C TYR A 58 -10.61 -2.58 -3.19
N GLN A 59 -9.89 -3.68 -3.45
CA GLN A 59 -9.69 -4.20 -4.80
C GLN A 59 -11.02 -4.62 -5.46
N ARG A 60 -11.94 -5.24 -4.70
CA ARG A 60 -13.28 -5.58 -5.20
C ARG A 60 -14.06 -4.32 -5.55
N GLN A 61 -14.13 -3.35 -4.64
CA GLN A 61 -14.80 -2.08 -4.88
C GLN A 61 -14.24 -1.34 -6.11
N ARG A 62 -12.92 -1.29 -6.26
CA ARG A 62 -12.26 -0.69 -7.43
C ARG A 62 -12.67 -1.39 -8.71
N ARG A 63 -12.72 -2.72 -8.73
CA ARG A 63 -13.15 -3.49 -9.90
C ARG A 63 -14.62 -3.22 -10.23
N ASP A 64 -15.47 -3.13 -9.22
CA ASP A 64 -16.89 -2.86 -9.40
C ASP A 64 -17.12 -1.46 -9.99
N TYR A 65 -16.37 -0.45 -9.54
CA TYR A 65 -16.39 0.90 -10.13
C TYR A 65 -15.74 0.98 -11.52
N LEU A 66 -14.86 0.05 -11.87
CA LEU A 66 -14.27 -0.02 -13.22
C LEU A 66 -15.08 -0.90 -14.18
N ALA A 67 -16.21 -1.46 -13.74
CA ALA A 67 -16.99 -2.41 -14.53
C ALA A 67 -17.54 -1.78 -15.82
N ASP A 68 -17.85 -0.48 -15.80
CA ASP A 68 -18.30 0.30 -16.97
C ASP A 68 -17.13 0.88 -17.79
N GLY A 69 -15.89 0.57 -17.42
CA GLY A 69 -14.67 0.99 -18.09
C GLY A 69 -14.19 2.40 -17.74
N ARG A 70 -14.85 3.13 -16.84
CA ARG A 70 -14.45 4.51 -16.49
C ARG A 70 -14.83 4.87 -15.06
N LEU A 71 -14.02 5.71 -14.42
CA LEU A 71 -14.37 6.25 -13.11
C LEU A 71 -14.99 7.64 -13.24
N SER A 72 -16.17 7.82 -12.68
CA SER A 72 -16.78 9.13 -12.43
C SER A 72 -15.99 9.91 -11.36
N GLY A 73 -16.25 11.21 -11.25
CA GLY A 73 -15.56 12.06 -10.27
C GLY A 73 -15.77 11.61 -8.83
N TRP A 74 -16.99 11.18 -8.47
CA TRP A 74 -17.30 10.74 -7.12
C TRP A 74 -16.68 9.36 -6.80
N GLU A 75 -16.59 8.45 -7.77
CA GLU A 75 -15.93 7.13 -7.60
C GLU A 75 -14.44 7.29 -7.38
N ARG A 76 -13.79 8.18 -8.13
CA ARG A 76 -12.37 8.55 -7.95
C ARG A 76 -12.12 9.02 -6.53
N ASP A 77 -12.91 9.98 -6.07
CA ASP A 77 -12.79 10.56 -4.74
C ASP A 77 -13.11 9.54 -3.63
N ARG A 78 -14.08 8.64 -3.85
CA ARG A 78 -14.37 7.53 -2.94
C ARG A 78 -13.21 6.54 -2.85
N LEU A 79 -12.61 6.16 -3.98
CA LEU A 79 -11.45 5.29 -4.03
C LEU A 79 -10.23 5.95 -3.38
N GLN A 80 -10.00 7.23 -3.65
CA GLN A 80 -8.90 8.00 -3.06
C GLN A 80 -8.99 8.01 -1.54
N ARG A 81 -10.15 8.37 -0.97
CA ARG A 81 -10.35 8.36 0.48
C ARG A 81 -10.12 6.98 1.10
N ARG A 82 -10.66 5.93 0.46
CA ARG A 82 -10.50 4.54 0.93
C ARG A 82 -9.02 4.12 0.91
N TYR A 83 -8.30 4.51 -0.14
CA TYR A 83 -6.86 4.27 -0.27
C TYR A 83 -6.07 4.99 0.83
N ASP A 84 -6.34 6.27 1.06
CA ASP A 84 -5.65 7.07 2.07
C ASP A 84 -5.90 6.55 3.48
N GLU A 85 -7.13 6.13 3.77
CA GLU A 85 -7.49 5.51 5.05
C GLU A 85 -6.71 4.20 5.27
N LEU A 86 -6.65 3.31 4.27
CA LEU A 86 -5.85 2.08 4.35
C LEU A 86 -4.36 2.38 4.49
N SER A 87 -3.88 3.36 3.74
CA SER A 87 -2.50 3.82 3.78
C SER A 87 -2.12 4.31 5.19
N HIS A 88 -3.02 5.04 5.86
CA HIS A 88 -2.87 5.45 7.25
C HIS A 88 -2.90 4.25 8.21
N ARG A 89 -3.90 3.38 8.12
CA ARG A 89 -4.02 2.17 8.97
C ARG A 89 -2.78 1.28 8.91
N ILE A 90 -2.24 1.03 7.71
CA ILE A 90 -1.01 0.26 7.51
C ILE A 90 0.19 0.97 8.17
N ARG A 91 0.26 2.30 8.11
CA ARG A 91 1.34 3.07 8.74
C ARG A 91 1.26 2.97 10.27
N SER A 92 0.07 3.18 10.85
CA SER A 92 -0.14 3.10 12.30
C SER A 92 0.21 1.70 12.83
N ALA A 93 -0.36 0.65 12.23
CA ALA A 93 -0.10 -0.73 12.67
C ALA A 93 1.41 -1.09 12.65
N ARG A 94 2.16 -0.60 11.65
CA ARG A 94 3.61 -0.81 11.57
C ARG A 94 4.40 -0.04 12.62
N HIS A 95 3.91 1.12 13.07
CA HIS A 95 4.54 1.94 14.10
C HIS A 95 4.18 1.49 15.52
N ASP A 96 2.95 1.03 15.76
CA ASP A 96 2.52 0.59 17.09
C ASP A 96 3.43 -0.53 17.60
N ARG A 97 3.76 -1.51 16.75
CA ARG A 97 4.69 -2.57 17.12
C ARG A 97 6.13 -2.11 17.38
N GLN A 98 6.54 -0.98 16.81
CA GLN A 98 7.84 -0.39 17.11
C GLN A 98 7.83 0.29 18.48
N ARG A 99 6.69 0.85 18.90
CA ARG A 99 6.49 1.41 20.25
C ARG A 99 6.36 0.30 21.30
N ASP A 100 5.73 -0.81 20.93
CA ASP A 100 5.58 -1.99 21.79
C ASP A 100 6.87 -2.81 21.94
N ARG A 101 8.00 -2.38 21.36
CA ARG A 101 9.32 -2.85 21.79
C ARG A 101 9.66 -2.07 23.07
N PRO A 102 9.44 -2.63 24.27
CA PRO A 102 9.86 -1.93 25.47
C PRO A 102 11.38 -1.91 25.40
N TYR A 103 11.97 -0.75 25.70
CA TYR A 103 13.32 -0.77 26.24
C TYR A 103 13.26 -1.75 27.41
N HIS A 104 13.94 -2.90 27.25
CA HIS A 104 14.39 -3.70 28.36
C HIS A 104 15.29 -2.79 29.18
N ARG A 105 14.68 -2.01 30.09
CA ARG A 105 15.40 -1.42 31.21
C ARG A 105 15.82 -2.65 32.00
N PRO A 106 17.13 -2.96 32.11
CA PRO A 106 17.55 -3.86 33.16
C PRO A 106 17.03 -3.20 34.42
N HIS A 107 16.03 -3.80 35.06
CA HIS A 107 15.74 -3.44 36.42
C HIS A 107 16.93 -4.01 37.18
N ASP A 108 17.96 -3.18 37.32
CA ASP A 108 19.11 -3.46 38.17
C ASP A 108 18.56 -4.00 39.49
N GLY A 109 19.13 -5.13 39.90
CA GLY A 109 18.63 -5.96 40.98
C GLY A 109 18.32 -5.13 42.22
N ASP A 110 17.11 -5.29 42.72
CA ASP A 110 16.86 -5.07 44.14
C ASP A 110 17.39 -6.32 44.87
N PRO A 111 18.51 -6.23 45.62
CA PRO A 111 19.07 -7.38 46.35
C PRO A 111 18.19 -7.81 47.54
N SER A 112 17.03 -7.21 47.75
CA SER A 112 16.17 -7.42 48.92
C SER A 112 15.05 -8.43 48.72
N ARG A 113 14.91 -9.07 47.54
CA ARG A 113 13.82 -10.03 47.28
C ARG A 113 14.30 -11.48 47.37
N PRO A 114 13.84 -12.26 48.37
CA PRO A 114 14.15 -13.68 48.43
C PRO A 114 13.51 -14.41 47.25
N MET A 115 14.32 -15.24 46.58
CA MET A 115 13.86 -16.13 45.50
C MET A 115 12.88 -17.15 46.09
N PRO A 116 11.73 -17.43 45.44
CA PRO A 116 10.88 -18.53 45.85
C PRO A 116 11.62 -19.85 45.53
N TYR A 117 11.68 -20.74 46.53
CA TYR A 117 12.23 -22.09 46.41
C TYR A 117 11.44 -22.94 45.41
#